data_AF-A3JER6-F1
#
_entry.id   AF-A3JER6-F1
#
_cell.length_a   1.000
_cell.length_b   1.000
_cell.length_c   1.000
_cell.angle_alpha   90.00
_cell.angle_beta   90.00
_cell.angle_gamma   90.00
#
_symmetry.space_group_name_H-M   'P 1'
#
loop_
_entity.id
_entity.type
_entity.pdbx_description
1 polymer ?
#
loop_
_entity_poly.entity_id
_entity_poly.type
_entity_poly.pdbx_seq_one_letter_code
_entity_poly.pdbx_strand_id
1 'polypeptide(L)'
;MESRSVKSSSRLDVVKWLVVFLLVTVGVVGNQYFAAESLLYRVIALVVLAAIAAFVAVQTSRGGRFAALLKEARVEIRKVVWPTRPELIQTTVIVIVFVLVVALLLWVMDSLISLLVAGFIG
;
A
#
# COMPACT_ATOMS: atom_id res chain seq x y z
N MET A 1 -32.82 -22.58 19.58
CA MET A 1 -31.81 -22.73 18.50
C MET A 1 -32.41 -22.16 17.22
N GLU A 2 -32.50 -20.83 17.13
CA GLU A 2 -33.09 -20.18 15.97
C GLU A 2 -32.03 -19.91 14.89
N SER A 3 -32.35 -20.45 13.72
CA SER A 3 -31.69 -20.38 12.43
C SER A 3 -30.78 -19.17 12.22
N ARG A 4 -29.49 -19.46 12.03
CA ARG A 4 -28.57 -18.62 11.26
C ARG A 4 -29.17 -18.40 9.87
N SER A 5 -29.87 -17.29 9.67
CA SER A 5 -30.20 -16.85 8.33
C SER A 5 -28.90 -16.41 7.68
N VAL A 6 -28.35 -17.31 6.87
CA VAL A 6 -27.28 -17.01 5.92
C VAL A 6 -27.77 -15.81 5.12
N LYS A 7 -27.17 -14.65 5.40
CA LYS A 7 -27.48 -13.36 4.79
C LYS A 7 -27.20 -13.50 3.30
N SER A 8 -28.25 -13.85 2.56
CA SER A 8 -28.25 -14.09 1.13
C SER A 8 -27.43 -13.01 0.44
N SER A 9 -26.34 -13.42 -0.21
CA SER A 9 -25.59 -12.56 -1.12
C SER A 9 -26.58 -12.06 -2.17
N SER A 10 -27.04 -10.82 -1.99
CA SER A 10 -28.11 -10.27 -2.79
C SER A 10 -27.72 -10.39 -4.26
N ARG A 11 -28.56 -11.04 -5.08
CA ARG A 11 -28.33 -11.20 -6.52
C ARG A 11 -28.02 -9.86 -7.20
N LEU A 12 -28.50 -8.77 -6.60
CA LEU A 12 -28.22 -7.40 -6.99
C LEU A 12 -26.74 -6.99 -6.87
N ASP A 13 -25.98 -7.54 -5.91
CA ASP A 13 -24.54 -7.29 -5.81
C ASP A 13 -23.78 -7.96 -6.94
N VAL A 14 -24.19 -9.17 -7.35
CA VAL A 14 -23.61 -9.86 -8.52
C VAL A 14 -23.91 -9.08 -9.79
N VAL A 15 -25.15 -8.58 -9.94
CA VAL A 15 -25.54 -7.74 -11.08
C VAL A 15 -24.75 -6.43 -11.11
N LYS A 16 -24.57 -5.74 -9.97
CA LYS A 16 -23.76 -4.52 -9.88
C LYS A 16 -22.29 -4.76 -10.25
N TRP A 17 -21.71 -5.88 -9.82
CA TRP A 17 -20.34 -6.26 -10.20
C TRP A 17 -20.22 -6.61 -11.69
N LEU A 18 -21.24 -7.24 -12.28
CA LEU A 18 -21.29 -7.53 -13.71
C LEU A 18 -21.36 -6.24 -14.53
N VAL A 19 -22.15 -5.24 -14.09
CA VAL A 19 -22.21 -3.91 -14.70
C VAL A 19 -20.87 -3.18 -14.62
N VAL A 20 -20.18 -3.23 -13.46
CA VAL A 20 -18.84 -2.64 -13.30
C VAL A 20 -17.84 -3.32 -14.24
N PHE A 21 -17.84 -4.66 -14.31
CA PHE A 21 -16.95 -5.40 -15.19
C PHE A 21 -17.20 -5.05 -16.66
N LEU A 22 -18.47 -4.96 -17.06
CA LEU A 22 -18.87 -4.59 -18.42
C LEU A 22 -18.40 -3.18 -18.78
N LEU A 23 -18.59 -2.19 -17.89
CA LEU A 23 -18.10 -0.82 -18.08
C LEU A 23 -16.57 -0.76 -18.21
N VAL A 24 -15.83 -1.53 -17.41
CA VAL A 24 -14.37 -1.60 -17.48
C VAL A 24 -13.91 -2.22 -18.80
N THR A 25 -14.52 -3.34 -19.23
CA THR A 25 -14.20 -3.95 -20.53
C THR A 25 -14.51 -3.01 -21.69
N VAL A 26 -15.63 -2.27 -21.65
CA VAL A 26 -15.97 -1.25 -22.65
C VAL A 26 -14.94 -0.13 -22.66
N GLY A 27 -14.48 0.33 -21.49
CA GLY A 27 -13.41 1.32 -21.38
C GLY A 27 -12.07 0.84 -21.95
N VAL A 28 -11.66 -0.39 -21.65
CA VAL A 28 -10.41 -0.99 -22.16
C VAL A 28 -10.45 -1.21 -23.67
N VAL A 29 -11.57 -1.72 -24.20
CA VAL A 29 -11.75 -1.97 -25.64
C VAL A 29 -11.88 -0.65 -26.41
N GLY A 30 -12.62 0.34 -25.88
CA GLY A 30 -12.69 1.67 -26.47
C GLY A 30 -11.32 2.35 -26.50
N ASN A 31 -10.53 2.18 -25.45
CA ASN A 31 -9.15 2.67 -25.36
C ASN A 31 -8.23 2.02 -26.41
N GLN A 32 -8.45 0.75 -26.79
CA GLN A 32 -7.70 0.08 -27.86
C GLN A 32 -8.15 0.55 -29.26
N TYR A 33 -9.45 0.77 -29.49
CA TYR A 33 -9.98 1.20 -30.79
C TYR A 33 -9.63 2.66 -31.13
N PHE A 34 -9.67 3.57 -30.15
CA PHE A 34 -9.32 5.00 -30.34
C PHE A 34 -7.81 5.27 -30.16
N ALA A 35 -6.95 4.28 -30.41
CA ALA A 35 -5.50 4.41 -30.27
C ALA A 35 -4.85 5.36 -31.29
N ALA A 36 -5.54 5.67 -32.39
CA ALA A 36 -5.07 6.54 -33.47
C ALA A 36 -5.49 8.02 -33.35
N GLU A 37 -6.25 8.40 -32.33
CA GLU A 37 -6.76 9.78 -32.14
C GLU A 37 -6.12 10.51 -30.93
N SER A 38 -6.42 11.81 -30.80
CA SER A 38 -5.79 12.71 -29.82
C SER A 38 -5.98 12.26 -28.36
N LEU A 39 -4.88 12.29 -27.59
CA LEU A 39 -4.80 11.83 -26.20
C LEU A 39 -5.86 12.44 -25.25
N LEU A 40 -6.30 13.67 -25.50
CA LEU A 40 -7.19 14.43 -24.61
C LEU A 40 -8.60 13.81 -24.51
N TYR A 41 -9.23 13.46 -25.63
CA TYR A 41 -10.58 12.89 -25.63
C TYR A 41 -10.62 11.52 -24.94
N ARG A 42 -9.56 10.72 -25.13
CA ARG A 42 -9.42 9.40 -24.53
C ARG A 42 -9.27 9.47 -23.01
N VAL A 43 -8.44 10.39 -22.50
CA VAL A 43 -8.24 10.57 -21.06
C VAL A 43 -9.53 11.06 -20.38
N ILE A 44 -10.23 12.04 -20.98
CA ILE A 44 -11.49 12.54 -20.41
C ILE A 44 -12.56 11.45 -20.39
N ALA A 45 -12.73 10.71 -21.49
CA ALA A 45 -13.69 9.59 -21.55
C ALA A 45 -13.37 8.49 -20.54
N LEU A 46 -12.08 8.14 -20.36
CA LEU A 46 -11.64 7.17 -19.36
C LEU A 46 -11.89 7.64 -17.93
N VAL A 47 -11.61 8.91 -17.63
CA VAL A 47 -11.83 9.49 -16.31
C VAL A 47 -13.32 9.50 -15.96
N VAL A 48 -14.19 9.85 -16.92
CA VAL A 48 -15.65 9.82 -16.72
C VAL A 48 -16.14 8.39 -16.52
N LEU A 49 -15.69 7.43 -17.33
CA LEU A 49 -16.03 6.00 -17.16
C LEU A 49 -15.56 5.46 -15.80
N ALA A 50 -14.33 5.80 -15.39
CA ALA A 50 -13.78 5.42 -14.10
C ALA A 50 -14.57 6.03 -12.93
N ALA A 51 -15.00 7.29 -13.05
CA ALA A 51 -15.82 7.95 -12.05
C ALA A 51 -17.21 7.29 -11.92
N ILE A 52 -17.85 6.95 -13.04
CA ILE A 52 -19.14 6.22 -13.06
C ILE A 52 -18.97 4.82 -12.45
N ALA A 53 -17.93 4.09 -12.83
CA ALA A 53 -17.64 2.77 -12.27
C ALA A 53 -17.36 2.83 -10.76
N ALA A 54 -16.59 3.83 -10.30
CA ALA A 54 -16.34 4.07 -8.88
C ALA A 54 -17.63 4.40 -8.13
N PHE A 55 -18.49 5.24 -8.70
CA PHE A 55 -19.78 5.61 -8.11
C PHE A 55 -20.71 4.40 -7.94
N VAL A 56 -20.78 3.53 -8.96
CA VAL A 56 -21.55 2.27 -8.92
C VAL A 56 -20.94 1.27 -7.92
N ALA A 57 -19.61 1.18 -7.86
CA ALA A 57 -18.92 0.30 -6.91
C ALA A 57 -19.16 0.71 -5.45
N VAL A 58 -19.14 2.02 -5.15
CA VAL A 58 -19.38 2.54 -3.79
C VAL A 58 -20.84 2.32 -3.34
N GLN A 59 -21.81 2.31 -4.26
CA GLN A 59 -23.22 1.99 -3.96
C GLN A 59 -23.53 0.48 -3.79
N THR A 60 -22.51 -0.39 -3.84
CA THR A 60 -22.68 -1.84 -3.62
C THR A 60 -22.55 -2.19 -2.13
N SER A 61 -23.21 -3.26 -1.66
CA SER A 61 -23.17 -3.67 -0.24
C SER A 61 -21.74 -3.89 0.30
N ARG A 62 -20.80 -4.25 -0.59
CA ARG A 62 -19.36 -4.36 -0.30
C ARG A 62 -18.68 -3.00 -0.08
N GLY A 63 -19.11 -1.95 -0.78
CA GLY A 63 -18.60 -0.58 -0.61
C GLY A 63 -18.92 -0.01 0.79
N GLY A 64 -20.12 -0.25 1.29
CA GLY A 64 -20.49 0.11 2.67
C GLY A 64 -19.66 -0.60 3.74
N ARG A 65 -19.35 -1.89 3.53
CA ARG A 65 -18.44 -2.65 4.43
C ARG A 65 -17.01 -2.13 4.37
N PHE A 66 -16.51 -1.79 3.19
CA PHE A 66 -15.19 -1.19 3.03
C PHE A 66 -15.10 0.20 3.68
N ALA A 67 -16.15 1.02 3.56
CA ALA A 67 -16.25 2.29 4.25
C ALA A 67 -16.28 2.14 5.79
N ALA A 68 -16.93 1.10 6.30
CA ALA A 68 -16.89 0.76 7.73
C ALA A 68 -15.47 0.36 8.18
N LEU A 69 -14.77 -0.49 7.41
CA LEU A 69 -13.38 -0.87 7.69
C LEU A 69 -12.42 0.34 7.64
N LEU A 70 -12.61 1.26 6.69
CA LEU A 70 -11.86 2.52 6.63
C LEU A 70 -12.12 3.39 7.86
N LYS A 71 -13.37 3.44 8.33
CA LYS A 71 -13.75 4.18 9.53
C LYS A 71 -13.11 3.56 10.77
N GLU A 72 -13.12 2.24 10.89
CA GLU A 72 -12.45 1.48 11.96
C GLU A 72 -10.93 1.66 11.92
N ALA A 73 -10.31 1.58 10.74
CA ALA A 73 -8.88 1.83 10.55
C ALA A 73 -8.49 3.26 10.95
N ARG A 74 -9.32 4.27 10.65
CA ARG A 74 -9.11 5.65 11.11
C ARG A 74 -9.20 5.79 12.63
N VAL A 75 -10.03 5.00 13.30
CA VAL A 75 -10.10 4.96 14.76
C VAL A 75 -8.84 4.30 15.33
N GLU A 76 -8.34 3.24 14.71
CA GLU A 76 -7.14 2.53 15.14
C GLU A 76 -5.86 3.35 14.93
N ILE A 77 -5.75 4.07 13.80
CA ILE A 77 -4.64 4.99 13.53
C ILE A 77 -4.54 6.08 14.60
N ARG A 78 -5.66 6.50 15.19
CA ARG A 78 -5.66 7.46 16.31
C ARG A 78 -5.16 6.86 17.62
N LYS A 79 -5.15 5.53 17.76
CA LYS A 79 -4.55 4.84 18.90
C LYS A 79 -3.05 4.61 18.72
N VAL A 80 -2.51 4.84 17.52
CA VAL A 80 -1.07 4.80 17.29
C VAL A 80 -0.46 6.00 18.01
N VAL A 81 0.20 5.73 19.12
CA VAL A 81 1.00 6.71 19.84
C VAL A 81 2.26 6.91 19.02
N TRP A 82 2.27 7.96 18.19
CA TRP A 82 3.47 8.31 17.44
C TRP A 82 4.54 8.78 18.42
N PRO A 83 5.75 8.20 18.36
CA PRO A 83 6.82 8.56 19.26
C PRO A 83 7.14 10.05 19.12
N THR A 84 7.44 10.69 20.24
CA THR A 84 7.78 12.11 20.24
C THR A 84 9.16 12.33 19.61
N ARG A 85 9.42 13.51 19.04
CA ARG A 85 10.73 13.84 18.42
C ARG A 85 11.93 13.51 19.33
N PRO A 86 11.87 13.77 20.66
CA PRO A 86 12.95 13.39 21.58
C PRO A 86 13.20 11.87 21.65
N GLU A 87 12.16 11.03 21.68
CA GLU A 87 12.28 9.57 21.75
C GLU A 87 12.95 9.00 20.48
N LEU A 88 12.58 9.54 19.32
CA LEU A 88 13.17 9.19 18.02
C LEU A 88 14.67 9.51 17.98
N ILE A 89 15.04 10.71 18.45
CA ILE A 89 16.44 11.15 18.50
C ILE A 89 17.22 10.30 19.49
N GLN A 90 16.69 10.04 20.68
CA GLN A 90 17.35 9.21 21.69
C GLN A 90 17.64 7.81 21.16
N THR A 91 16.65 7.17 20.54
CA THR A 91 16.82 5.82 19.98
C THR A 91 17.82 5.83 18.82
N THR A 92 17.77 6.84 17.95
CA THR A 92 18.72 6.98 16.83
C THR A 92 20.16 7.20 17.32
N VAL A 93 20.36 8.03 18.35
CA VAL A 93 21.68 8.27 18.93
C VAL A 93 22.25 7.01 19.56
N ILE A 94 21.44 6.22 20.27
CA ILE A 94 21.87 4.93 20.82
C ILE A 94 22.37 4.00 19.70
N VAL A 95 21.62 3.90 18.60
CA VAL A 95 22.02 3.08 17.44
C VAL A 95 23.32 3.60 16.80
N ILE A 96 23.47 4.92 16.64
CA ILE A 96 24.70 5.52 16.08
C ILE A 96 25.91 5.18 16.96
N VAL A 97 25.79 5.35 18.29
CA VAL A 97 26.87 5.01 19.23
C VAL A 97 27.23 3.54 19.13
N PHE A 98 26.23 2.65 19.09
CA PHE A 98 26.46 1.21 18.92
C PHE A 98 27.21 0.88 17.63
N VAL A 99 26.79 1.45 16.49
CA VAL A 99 27.44 1.23 15.19
C VAL A 99 28.88 1.75 15.20
N LEU A 100 29.14 2.91 15.81
CA LEU A 100 30.50 3.46 15.92
C LEU A 100 31.43 2.56 16.75
N VAL A 101 30.94 2.00 17.86
CA VAL A 101 31.71 1.08 18.71
C VAL A 101 32.07 -0.19 17.92
N VAL A 102 31.10 -0.79 17.23
CA VAL A 102 31.34 -1.98 16.41
C VAL A 102 32.29 -1.69 15.27
N ALA A 103 32.11 -0.57 14.56
CA ALA A 103 32.98 -0.16 13.46
C ALA A 103 34.42 0.06 13.91
N LEU A 104 34.62 0.70 15.07
CA LEU A 104 35.94 0.91 15.66
C LEU A 104 36.59 -0.42 16.05
N LEU A 105 35.83 -1.32 16.67
CA LEU A 105 36.33 -2.63 17.09
C LEU A 105 36.77 -3.47 15.89
N LEU A 106 35.95 -3.50 14.82
CA LEU A 106 36.33 -4.16 13.57
C LEU A 106 37.58 -3.52 12.97
N TRP A 107 37.62 -2.19 12.84
CA TRP A 107 38.77 -1.48 12.29
C TRP A 107 40.09 -1.81 13.02
N VAL A 108 40.07 -1.91 14.36
CA VAL A 108 41.24 -2.33 15.15
C VAL A 108 41.62 -3.76 14.80
N MET A 109 40.65 -4.67 14.74
CA MET A 109 40.89 -6.07 14.41
C MET A 109 41.49 -6.23 13.01
N ASP A 110 40.91 -5.57 12.01
CA ASP A 110 41.39 -5.56 10.63
C ASP A 110 42.82 -5.01 10.54
N SER A 111 43.10 -3.91 11.26
CA SER A 111 44.43 -3.31 11.32
C SER A 111 45.46 -4.26 11.94
N LEU A 112 45.13 -4.92 13.05
CA LEU A 112 46.00 -5.90 13.70
C LEU A 112 46.30 -7.10 12.78
N ILE A 113 45.27 -7.64 12.12
CA ILE A 113 45.44 -8.75 11.18
C ILE A 113 46.33 -8.31 10.01
N SER A 114 46.11 -7.12 9.45
CA SER A 114 46.90 -6.62 8.33
C SER A 114 48.39 -6.45 8.68
N LEU A 115 48.69 -5.98 9.90
CA LEU A 115 50.05 -5.86 10.42
C LEU A 115 50.73 -7.23 10.60
N LEU A 116 50.01 -8.20 11.16
CA LEU A 116 50.52 -9.56 11.32
C LEU A 116 50.82 -10.21 9.95
N VAL A 117 49.91 -10.09 8.99
CA VAL A 117 50.10 -10.62 7.64
C VAL A 117 51.27 -9.93 6.92
N ALA A 118 51.37 -8.59 7.02
CA ALA A 118 52.49 -7.85 6.44
C ALA A 118 53.84 -8.25 7.05
N GLY A 119 53.88 -8.53 8.35
CA GLY A 119 55.09 -9.02 9.03
C GLY A 119 55.46 -10.48 8.72
N PHE A 120 54.50 -11.31 8.28
CA PHE A 120 54.76 -12.70 7.88
C PHE A 120 55.14 -12.85 6.40
N ILE A 121 54.65 -11.96 5.54
CA ILE A 121 54.89 -11.99 4.08
C ILE A 121 56.11 -11.14 3.67
N GLY A 122 56.59 -10.26 4.56
CA GLY A 122 57.85 -9.51 4.42
C GLY A 122 59.06 -10.26 4.97
#